data_AF-A0A956Y5W9-F1
#
_entry.id   AF-A0A956Y5W9-F1
#
_cell.length_a   1.000
_cell.length_b   1.000
_cell.length_c   1.000
_cell.angle_alpha   90.00
_cell.angle_beta   90.00
_cell.angle_gamma   90.00
#
_symmetry.space_group_name_H-M   'P 1'
#
loop_
_entity.id
_entity.type
_entity.pdbx_description
1 polymer ?
#
loop_
_entity_poly.entity_id
_entity_poly.type
_entity_poly.pdbx_seq_one_letter_code
_entity_poly.pdbx_strand_id
1 'polypeptide(L)'
;MKTKNAAPSIGLSAFLVMWVMATALGWLAAYILYELDLVGNYDDGIGYALLLTVIPGLPLALVQAKFVAPKFNVHFKFWLSLTVVGLLCSAATLFLLNDISRNFDDPRLLFTALFVPTAIVQWLFLLNNRAKGAWLWVVAAIISALLFNFLGEMLSDMMPDESLVIVIVAGVQSLVSGGVMWWLMHQPLTKAKKVKAA
;
A
#
# COMPACT_ATOMS: atom_id res chain seq x y z
N MET A 1 12.07 9.07 36.60
CA MET A 1 10.97 8.09 36.44
C MET A 1 10.64 8.00 34.95
N LYS A 2 10.98 6.90 34.27
CA LYS A 2 10.65 6.71 32.84
C LYS A 2 9.24 6.14 32.75
N THR A 3 8.28 6.95 32.29
CA THR A 3 6.99 6.46 31.84
C THR A 3 7.22 5.54 30.65
N LYS A 4 7.11 4.23 30.88
CA LYS A 4 6.89 3.26 29.81
C LYS A 4 5.53 3.59 29.22
N ASN A 5 5.51 4.37 28.14
CA ASN A 5 4.36 4.40 27.24
C ASN A 5 4.31 3.03 26.56
N ALA A 6 3.79 2.03 27.26
CA ALA A 6 3.35 0.79 26.66
C ALA A 6 2.14 1.16 25.80
N ALA A 7 2.40 1.52 24.55
CA ALA A 7 1.35 1.71 23.57
C ALA A 7 0.46 0.46 23.58
N PRO A 8 -0.87 0.59 23.63
CA PRO A 8 -1.77 -0.56 23.68
C PRO A 8 -1.42 -1.49 22.52
N SER A 9 -1.12 -2.75 22.85
CA SER A 9 -0.88 -3.78 21.84
C SER A 9 -2.21 -4.06 21.17
N ILE A 10 -2.49 -3.37 20.07
CA ILE A 10 -3.57 -3.75 19.17
C ILE A 10 -3.31 -5.20 18.78
N GLY A 11 -4.29 -6.06 19.08
CA GLY A 11 -4.24 -7.46 18.69
C GLY A 11 -4.14 -7.57 17.17
N LEU A 12 -3.48 -8.63 16.69
CA LEU A 12 -3.35 -8.98 15.27
C LEU A 12 -4.67 -8.79 14.51
N SER A 13 -5.76 -9.28 15.09
CA SER A 13 -7.11 -9.19 14.52
C SER A 13 -7.54 -7.75 14.26
N ALA A 14 -7.43 -6.86 15.25
CA ALA A 14 -7.83 -5.47 15.10
C ALA A 14 -6.97 -4.71 14.09
N PHE A 15 -5.66 -4.97 14.05
CA PHE A 15 -4.78 -4.38 13.03
C PHE A 15 -5.17 -4.85 11.62
N LEU A 16 -5.31 -6.16 11.40
CA LEU A 16 -5.67 -6.70 10.09
C LEU A 16 -7.06 -6.24 9.65
N VAL A 17 -8.04 -6.19 10.55
CA VAL A 17 -9.38 -5.69 10.22
C VAL A 17 -9.31 -4.23 9.74
N MET A 18 -8.59 -3.36 10.46
CA MET A 18 -8.43 -1.96 10.02
C MET A 18 -7.67 -1.85 8.69
N TRP A 19 -6.67 -2.70 8.48
CA TRP A 19 -5.89 -2.74 7.24
C TRP A 19 -6.73 -3.15 6.03
N VAL A 20 -7.51 -4.23 6.20
CA VAL A 20 -8.42 -4.76 5.18
C VAL A 20 -9.50 -3.73 4.86
N MET A 21 -10.15 -3.18 5.89
CA MET A 21 -11.19 -2.16 5.71
C MET A 21 -10.65 -0.91 5.01
N ALA A 22 -9.49 -0.40 5.41
CA ALA A 22 -8.90 0.77 4.77
C ALA A 22 -8.56 0.51 3.29
N THR A 23 -8.09 -0.70 2.97
CA THR A 23 -7.75 -1.07 1.59
C THR A 23 -9.00 -1.24 0.74
N ALA A 24 -9.99 -2.01 1.22
CA ALA A 24 -11.23 -2.28 0.50
C ALA A 24 -12.05 -1.01 0.28
N LEU A 25 -12.22 -0.18 1.31
CA LEU A 25 -12.95 1.09 1.19
C LEU A 25 -12.18 2.10 0.34
N GLY A 26 -10.85 2.09 0.38
CA GLY A 26 -10.03 2.94 -0.47
C GLY A 26 -10.20 2.62 -1.96
N TRP A 27 -10.21 1.33 -2.30
CA TRP A 27 -10.46 0.86 -3.67
C TRP A 27 -11.91 1.08 -4.11
N LEU A 28 -12.89 0.83 -3.24
CA LEU A 28 -14.30 1.13 -3.52
C LEU A 28 -14.51 2.63 -3.76
N ALA A 29 -13.86 3.49 -2.99
CA ALA A 29 -13.92 4.93 -3.22
C ALA A 29 -13.30 5.32 -4.56
N ALA A 30 -12.15 4.72 -4.93
CA ALA A 30 -11.55 4.95 -6.24
C ALA A 30 -12.49 4.52 -7.39
N TYR A 31 -13.16 3.38 -7.24
CA TYR A 31 -14.16 2.90 -8.21
C TYR A 31 -15.37 3.83 -8.32
N ILE A 32 -15.95 4.28 -7.19
CA ILE A 32 -17.08 5.22 -7.22
C ILE A 32 -16.67 6.53 -7.90
N LEU A 33 -15.49 7.05 -7.59
CA LEU A 33 -14.97 8.26 -8.23
C LEU A 33 -14.70 8.05 -9.74
N TYR A 34 -14.27 6.84 -10.11
CA TYR A 34 -14.11 6.42 -11.50
C TYR A 34 -15.45 6.50 -12.27
N GLU A 35 -16.48 5.85 -11.74
CA GLU A 35 -17.83 5.78 -12.32
C GLU A 35 -18.53 7.14 -12.41
N LEU A 36 -18.26 8.04 -11.46
CA LEU A 36 -18.86 9.38 -11.45
C LEU A 36 -18.19 10.37 -12.40
N ASP A 37 -17.15 9.95 -13.14
CA ASP A 37 -16.34 10.79 -14.03
C ASP A 37 -15.82 12.08 -13.35
N LEU A 38 -15.61 12.02 -12.03
CA LEU A 38 -15.28 13.19 -11.20
C LEU A 38 -13.87 13.72 -11.47
N VAL A 39 -13.04 12.95 -12.17
CA VAL A 39 -11.66 13.33 -12.50
C VAL A 39 -11.56 14.04 -13.86
N GLY A 40 -12.62 14.00 -14.69
CA GLY A 40 -12.67 14.61 -16.02
C GLY A 40 -11.74 13.94 -17.02
N ASN A 41 -12.22 13.67 -18.24
CA ASN A 41 -11.50 13.09 -19.38
C ASN A 41 -10.26 12.26 -18.97
N TYR A 42 -10.48 10.99 -18.65
CA TYR A 42 -9.44 10.00 -18.33
C TYR A 42 -8.32 9.87 -19.37
N ASP A 43 -8.49 10.49 -20.54
CA ASP A 43 -7.50 10.65 -21.61
C ASP A 43 -6.17 11.28 -21.14
N ASP A 44 -6.18 12.13 -20.10
CA ASP A 44 -4.97 12.82 -19.64
C ASP A 44 -4.00 11.93 -18.83
N GLY A 45 -4.37 10.67 -18.53
CA GLY A 45 -3.52 9.63 -17.94
C GLY A 45 -3.05 9.86 -16.49
N ILE A 46 -2.76 11.10 -16.11
CA ILE A 46 -2.27 11.49 -14.77
C ILE A 46 -3.39 11.45 -13.74
N GLY A 47 -4.60 11.90 -14.11
CA GLY A 47 -5.79 11.85 -13.26
C GLY A 47 -6.15 10.41 -12.90
N TYR A 48 -6.13 9.54 -13.91
CA TYR A 48 -6.31 8.10 -13.75
C TYR A 48 -5.25 7.48 -12.84
N ALA A 49 -3.97 7.82 -13.05
CA ALA A 49 -2.89 7.30 -12.22
C ALA A 49 -3.01 7.73 -10.75
N LEU A 50 -3.38 8.99 -10.48
CA LEU A 50 -3.62 9.50 -9.14
C LEU A 50 -4.85 8.85 -8.48
N LEU A 51 -5.93 8.66 -9.25
CA LEU A 51 -7.14 7.97 -8.80
C LEU A 51 -6.83 6.56 -8.29
N LEU A 52 -6.10 5.76 -9.08
CA LEU A 52 -5.81 4.37 -8.72
C LEU A 52 -4.75 4.21 -7.63
N THR A 53 -3.91 5.22 -7.39
CA THR A 53 -2.81 5.10 -6.42
C THR A 53 -3.10 5.85 -5.13
N VAL A 54 -3.45 7.14 -5.23
CA VAL A 54 -3.53 8.04 -4.08
C VAL A 54 -4.83 7.81 -3.30
N ILE A 55 -5.96 7.64 -3.98
CA ILE A 55 -7.25 7.41 -3.31
C ILE A 55 -7.26 6.13 -2.47
N PRO A 56 -6.89 4.94 -3.00
CA PRO A 56 -6.81 3.75 -2.17
C PRO A 56 -5.64 3.76 -1.19
N GLY A 57 -4.55 4.46 -1.53
CA GLY A 57 -3.34 4.55 -0.72
C GLY A 57 -3.49 5.43 0.53
N LEU A 58 -4.30 6.49 0.49
CA LEU A 58 -4.46 7.46 1.59
C LEU A 58 -5.01 6.84 2.89
N PRO A 59 -6.15 6.11 2.86
CA PRO A 59 -6.65 5.42 4.05
C PRO A 59 -5.60 4.46 4.64
N LEU A 60 -4.90 3.73 3.77
CA LEU A 60 -3.85 2.81 4.18
C LEU A 60 -2.65 3.56 4.80
N ALA A 61 -2.26 4.71 4.24
CA ALA A 61 -1.21 5.55 4.77
C ALA A 61 -1.53 6.06 6.18
N LEU A 62 -2.79 6.39 6.47
CA LEU A 62 -3.25 6.77 7.81
C LEU A 62 -3.17 5.61 8.79
N VAL A 63 -3.62 4.41 8.38
CA VAL A 63 -3.50 3.18 9.19
C VAL A 63 -2.02 2.89 9.50
N GLN A 64 -1.15 2.96 8.49
CA GLN A 64 0.29 2.76 8.67
C GLN A 64 0.91 3.83 9.58
N ALA A 65 0.60 5.11 9.38
CA ALA A 65 1.13 6.19 10.20
C ALA A 65 0.68 6.06 11.67
N LYS A 66 -0.54 5.55 11.92
CA LYS A 66 -1.07 5.36 13.27
C LYS A 66 -0.53 4.13 13.98
N PHE A 67 -0.34 3.01 13.28
CA PHE A 67 -0.01 1.73 13.91
C PHE A 67 1.41 1.24 13.64
N VAL A 68 1.92 1.48 12.43
CA VAL A 68 3.24 1.01 11.98
C VAL A 68 4.33 1.98 12.41
N ALA A 69 4.14 3.29 12.21
CA ALA A 69 5.15 4.30 12.54
C ALA A 69 5.62 4.25 14.01
N PRO A 70 4.72 4.12 15.03
CA PRO A 70 5.15 4.03 16.42
C PRO A 70 5.98 2.78 16.72
N LYS A 71 5.70 1.65 16.05
CA LYS A 71 6.47 0.41 16.23
C LYS A 71 7.89 0.56 15.75
N PHE A 72 8.10 1.33 14.69
CA PHE A 72 9.43 1.71 14.26
C PHE A 72 9.90 3.02 14.88
N ASN A 73 9.32 3.55 15.96
CA ASN A 73 9.73 4.81 16.61
C ASN A 73 9.88 6.01 15.63
N VAL A 74 9.01 6.09 14.64
CA VAL A 74 8.96 7.15 13.63
C VAL A 74 7.81 8.10 13.93
N HIS A 75 8.01 9.39 13.70
CA HIS A 75 6.93 10.37 13.82
C HIS A 75 5.85 10.14 12.77
N PHE A 76 4.57 10.23 13.21
CA PHE A 76 3.39 10.09 12.36
C PHE A 76 3.50 10.89 11.05
N LYS A 77 3.81 12.19 11.15
CA LYS A 77 3.89 13.10 9.99
C LYS A 77 4.95 12.65 8.98
N PHE A 78 6.12 12.25 9.48
CA PHE A 78 7.21 11.79 8.61
C PHE A 78 6.83 10.49 7.90
N TRP A 79 6.25 9.53 8.61
CA TRP A 79 5.80 8.28 7.98
C TRP A 79 4.71 8.52 6.95
N LEU A 80 3.74 9.38 7.26
CA LEU A 80 2.68 9.76 6.32
C LEU A 80 3.28 10.39 5.05
N SER A 81 4.20 11.36 5.20
CA SER A 81 4.89 11.98 4.07
C SER A 81 5.68 10.96 3.26
N LEU A 82 6.36 10.01 3.90
CA LEU A 82 7.09 8.93 3.23
C LEU A 82 6.13 8.06 2.39
N THR A 83 4.98 7.68 2.95
CA THR A 83 3.97 6.92 2.21
C THR A 83 3.40 7.73 1.05
N VAL A 84 3.08 9.01 1.25
CA VAL A 84 2.57 9.88 0.16
C VAL A 84 3.60 10.01 -0.98
N VAL A 85 4.88 10.20 -0.66
CA VAL A 85 5.94 10.19 -1.68
C VAL A 85 5.96 8.85 -2.42
N GLY A 86 5.84 7.74 -1.69
CA GLY A 86 5.71 6.41 -2.28
C GLY A 86 4.52 6.30 -3.25
N LEU A 87 3.34 6.78 -2.85
CA LEU A 87 2.13 6.76 -3.67
C LEU A 87 2.28 7.62 -4.92
N LEU A 88 2.94 8.78 -4.82
CA LEU A 88 3.26 9.61 -5.98
C LEU A 88 4.26 8.92 -6.92
N CYS A 89 5.24 8.19 -6.38
CA CYS A 89 6.13 7.35 -7.19
C CYS A 89 5.33 6.25 -7.91
N SER A 90 4.38 5.61 -7.23
CA SER A 90 3.46 4.65 -7.84
C SER A 90 2.64 5.29 -8.96
N ALA A 91 2.09 6.49 -8.74
CA ALA A 91 1.34 7.25 -9.73
C ALA A 91 2.20 7.60 -10.96
N ALA A 92 3.41 8.10 -10.75
CA ALA A 92 4.35 8.41 -11.83
C ALA A 92 4.72 7.15 -12.61
N THR A 93 4.98 6.03 -11.94
CA THR A 93 5.29 4.75 -12.59
C THR A 93 4.10 4.26 -13.41
N LEU A 94 2.89 4.33 -12.86
CA LEU A 94 1.67 3.93 -13.54
C LEU A 94 1.38 4.82 -14.74
N PHE A 95 1.57 6.14 -14.62
CA PHE A 95 1.42 7.08 -15.72
C PHE A 95 2.39 6.78 -16.86
N LEU A 96 3.69 6.62 -16.55
CA LEU A 96 4.72 6.29 -17.53
C LEU A 96 4.45 4.94 -18.18
N LEU A 97 4.07 3.92 -17.40
CA LEU A 97 3.76 2.61 -17.95
C LEU A 97 2.49 2.63 -18.77
N ASN A 98 1.45 3.38 -18.40
CA ASN A 98 0.22 3.49 -19.20
C ASN A 98 0.50 4.17 -20.55
N ASP A 99 1.36 5.19 -20.56
CA ASP A 99 1.78 5.86 -21.79
C ASP A 99 2.60 4.91 -22.69
N ILE A 100 3.50 4.12 -22.09
CA ILE A 100 4.30 3.11 -22.81
C ILE A 100 3.43 1.90 -23.23
N SER A 101 2.49 1.46 -22.38
CA SER A 101 1.68 0.24 -22.54
C SER A 101 0.48 0.42 -23.46
N ARG A 102 0.20 1.63 -23.97
CA ARG A 102 -0.57 1.76 -25.22
C ARG A 102 0.01 0.88 -26.36
N ASN A 103 1.24 0.37 -26.20
CA ASN A 103 1.91 -0.57 -27.09
C ASN A 103 2.11 -2.01 -26.53
N PHE A 104 1.58 -2.35 -25.34
CA PHE A 104 1.75 -3.69 -24.72
C PHE A 104 0.43 -4.24 -24.16
N ASP A 105 0.13 -5.50 -24.49
CA ASP A 105 -1.13 -6.18 -24.13
C ASP A 105 -1.22 -6.72 -22.68
N ASP A 106 -0.19 -6.54 -21.84
CA ASP A 106 -0.18 -7.15 -20.50
C ASP A 106 -0.55 -6.16 -19.37
N PRO A 107 -1.80 -6.16 -18.88
CA PRO A 107 -2.25 -5.30 -17.79
C PRO A 107 -1.54 -5.62 -16.45
N ARG A 108 -0.86 -6.77 -16.32
CA ARG A 108 -0.22 -7.19 -15.05
C ARG A 108 0.92 -6.26 -14.63
N LEU A 109 1.61 -5.64 -15.59
CA LEU A 109 2.68 -4.68 -15.31
C LEU A 109 2.14 -3.41 -14.63
N LEU A 110 0.96 -2.95 -15.04
CA LEU A 110 0.31 -1.75 -14.48
C LEU A 110 -0.05 -1.95 -13.00
N PHE A 111 -0.48 -3.16 -12.61
CA PHE A 111 -0.81 -3.46 -11.22
C PHE A 111 0.40 -3.55 -10.30
N THR A 112 1.57 -3.97 -10.79
CA THR A 112 2.79 -3.90 -9.98
C THR A 112 3.23 -2.46 -9.72
N ALA A 113 2.97 -1.55 -10.67
CA ALA A 113 3.28 -0.13 -10.53
C ALA A 113 2.47 0.57 -9.43
N LEU A 114 1.30 0.03 -9.08
CA LEU A 114 0.43 0.57 -8.04
C LEU A 114 1.05 0.41 -6.64
N PHE A 115 1.62 -0.75 -6.32
CA PHE A 115 2.00 -1.08 -4.95
C PHE A 115 3.50 -1.14 -4.70
N VAL A 116 4.29 -1.52 -5.69
CA VAL A 116 5.71 -1.82 -5.53
C VAL A 116 6.55 -0.56 -5.26
N PRO A 117 6.38 0.57 -5.98
CA PRO A 117 7.17 1.77 -5.73
C PRO A 117 6.99 2.31 -4.31
N THR A 118 5.76 2.35 -3.81
CA THR A 118 5.47 2.72 -2.41
C THR A 118 6.18 1.80 -1.43
N ALA A 119 6.14 0.48 -1.67
CA ALA A 119 6.79 -0.49 -0.82
C ALA A 119 8.32 -0.35 -0.82
N ILE A 120 8.92 -0.04 -1.98
CA ILE A 120 10.36 0.21 -2.10
C ILE A 120 10.77 1.45 -1.29
N VAL A 121 10.04 2.55 -1.40
CA VAL A 121 10.32 3.78 -0.63
C VAL A 121 10.30 3.51 0.87
N GLN A 122 9.29 2.78 1.34
CA GLN A 122 9.18 2.38 2.75
C GLN A 122 10.28 1.38 3.15
N TRP A 123 10.62 0.44 2.27
CA TRP A 123 11.68 -0.54 2.48
C TRP A 123 13.05 0.12 2.64
N LEU A 124 13.42 1.06 1.76
CA LEU A 124 14.69 1.79 1.84
C LEU A 124 14.83 2.53 3.17
N PHE A 125 13.74 3.09 3.67
CA PHE A 125 13.72 3.70 5.00
C PHE A 125 13.89 2.67 6.13
N LEU A 126 13.18 1.54 6.05
CA LEU A 126 13.21 0.47 7.05
C LEU A 126 14.57 -0.25 7.10
N LEU A 127 15.22 -0.44 5.94
CA LEU A 127 16.56 -1.01 5.79
C LEU A 127 17.59 -0.21 6.57
N ASN A 128 17.57 1.11 6.40
CA ASN A 128 18.59 1.97 6.98
C ASN A 128 18.49 2.05 8.51
N ASN A 129 17.34 1.69 9.10
CA ASN A 129 17.10 2.07 10.47
C ASN A 129 16.63 0.95 11.40
N ARG A 130 15.73 -0.01 11.04
CA ARG A 130 14.90 -0.64 12.10
C ARG A 130 14.42 -2.09 11.93
N ALA A 131 14.36 -2.69 10.74
CA ALA A 131 13.70 -4.00 10.58
C ALA A 131 14.51 -5.01 9.76
N LYS A 132 14.89 -6.14 10.38
CA LYS A 132 15.37 -7.32 9.65
C LYS A 132 14.24 -7.88 8.80
N GLY A 133 14.54 -8.24 7.56
CA GLY A 133 13.54 -8.80 6.65
C GLY A 133 12.60 -7.77 6.02
N ALA A 134 12.88 -6.47 6.12
CA ALA A 134 12.05 -5.43 5.50
C ALA A 134 11.85 -5.60 3.98
N TRP A 135 12.73 -6.34 3.29
CA TRP A 135 12.57 -6.69 1.87
C TRP A 135 11.31 -7.52 1.60
N LEU A 136 10.83 -8.27 2.61
CA LEU A 136 9.58 -9.02 2.53
C LEU A 136 8.39 -8.08 2.29
N TRP A 137 8.48 -6.81 2.68
CA TRP A 137 7.45 -5.82 2.36
C TRP A 137 7.31 -5.60 0.85
N VAL A 138 8.43 -5.52 0.14
CA VAL A 138 8.44 -5.37 -1.33
C VAL A 138 7.89 -6.64 -1.98
N VAL A 139 8.31 -7.82 -1.50
CA VAL A 139 7.81 -9.09 -2.02
C VAL A 139 6.32 -9.27 -1.77
N ALA A 140 5.83 -8.87 -0.60
CA ALA A 140 4.41 -8.86 -0.28
C ALA A 140 3.63 -7.93 -1.23
N ALA A 141 4.19 -6.76 -1.56
CA ALA A 141 3.57 -5.84 -2.50
C ALA A 141 3.48 -6.43 -3.92
N ILE A 142 4.53 -7.12 -4.39
CA ILE A 142 4.52 -7.81 -5.69
C ILE A 142 3.44 -8.91 -5.70
N ILE A 143 3.44 -9.79 -4.70
CA ILE A 143 2.45 -10.87 -4.60
C ILE A 143 1.04 -10.29 -4.49
N SER A 144 0.86 -9.23 -3.71
CA SER A 144 -0.42 -8.53 -3.55
C SER A 144 -0.94 -7.98 -4.87
N ALA A 145 -0.07 -7.37 -5.68
CA ALA A 145 -0.43 -6.87 -7.01
C ALA A 145 -0.85 -7.99 -7.96
N LEU A 146 -0.11 -9.11 -7.96
CA LEU A 146 -0.43 -10.28 -8.78
C LEU A 146 -1.76 -10.92 -8.36
N LEU A 147 -2.00 -11.05 -7.06
CA LEU A 147 -3.27 -11.56 -6.52
C LEU A 147 -4.43 -10.63 -6.87
N PHE A 148 -4.22 -9.32 -6.79
CA PHE A 148 -5.24 -8.35 -7.17
C PHE A 148 -5.67 -8.55 -8.62
N ASN A 149 -4.70 -8.65 -9.54
CA ASN A 149 -5.00 -8.84 -10.95
C ASN A 149 -5.65 -10.21 -11.22
N PHE A 150 -5.06 -11.30 -10.71
CA PHE A 150 -5.56 -12.65 -10.95
C PHE A 150 -6.98 -12.86 -10.42
N LEU A 151 -7.25 -12.41 -9.18
CA LEU A 151 -8.58 -12.52 -8.61
C LEU A 151 -9.57 -11.57 -9.26
N GLY A 152 -9.12 -10.38 -9.67
CA GLY A 152 -9.93 -9.43 -10.44
C GLY A 152 -10.47 -10.07 -11.71
N GLU A 153 -9.58 -10.61 -12.54
CA GLU A 153 -9.92 -11.28 -13.80
C GLU A 153 -10.82 -12.50 -13.58
N MET A 154 -10.47 -13.36 -12.62
CA MET A 154 -11.28 -14.55 -12.33
C MET A 154 -12.68 -14.21 -11.81
N LEU A 155 -12.81 -13.19 -10.96
CA LEU A 155 -14.09 -12.83 -10.34
C LEU A 155 -14.96 -11.96 -11.25
N SER A 156 -14.38 -11.13 -12.13
CA SER A 156 -15.15 -10.37 -13.11
C SER A 156 -15.92 -11.28 -14.07
N ASP A 157 -15.35 -12.43 -14.41
CA ASP A 157 -16.02 -13.43 -15.27
C ASP A 157 -17.17 -14.14 -14.55
N MET A 158 -17.10 -14.23 -13.22
CA MET A 158 -18.05 -15.00 -12.40
C MET A 158 -19.14 -14.14 -11.76
N MET A 159 -18.90 -12.84 -11.57
CA MET A 159 -19.77 -11.94 -10.82
C MET A 159 -20.08 -10.68 -11.65
N PRO A 160 -21.36 -10.35 -11.86
CA PRO A 160 -21.74 -9.16 -12.63
C PRO A 160 -21.56 -7.84 -11.85
N ASP A 161 -21.35 -7.89 -10.53
CA ASP A 161 -21.18 -6.70 -9.70
C ASP A 161 -19.69 -6.38 -9.49
N GLU A 162 -19.17 -5.46 -10.31
CA GLU A 162 -17.78 -5.01 -10.28
C GLU A 162 -17.37 -4.39 -8.93
N SER A 163 -18.31 -3.72 -8.25
CA SER A 163 -18.03 -3.08 -6.96
C SER A 163 -17.73 -4.12 -5.87
N LEU A 164 -18.47 -5.23 -5.88
CA LEU A 164 -18.27 -6.36 -4.99
C LEU A 164 -16.99 -7.13 -5.32
N VAL A 165 -16.69 -7.30 -6.61
CA VAL A 165 -15.41 -7.88 -7.07
C VAL A 165 -14.24 -7.07 -6.51
N ILE A 166 -14.23 -5.75 -6.70
CA ILE A 166 -13.15 -4.87 -6.23
C ILE A 166 -12.95 -4.99 -4.71
N VAL A 167 -14.04 -5.00 -3.93
CA VAL A 167 -13.97 -5.14 -2.47
C VAL A 167 -13.36 -6.47 -2.05
N ILE A 168 -13.77 -7.58 -2.67
CA ILE A 168 -13.24 -8.92 -2.37
C ILE A 168 -11.76 -9.00 -2.73
N VAL A 169 -11.40 -8.58 -3.93
CA VAL A 169 -10.04 -8.64 -4.46
C VAL A 169 -9.10 -7.78 -3.61
N ALA A 170 -9.48 -6.51 -3.35
CA ALA A 170 -8.75 -5.62 -2.46
C ALA A 170 -8.61 -6.20 -1.05
N GLY A 171 -9.67 -6.82 -0.54
CA GLY A 171 -9.69 -7.51 0.74
C GLY A 171 -8.65 -8.63 0.80
N VAL A 172 -8.64 -9.54 -0.17
CA VAL A 172 -7.70 -10.67 -0.21
C VAL A 172 -6.25 -10.20 -0.38
N GLN A 173 -6.01 -9.27 -1.32
CA GLN A 173 -4.71 -8.60 -1.50
C GLN A 173 -4.20 -7.98 -0.19
N SER A 174 -5.09 -7.32 0.55
CA SER A 174 -4.73 -6.64 1.79
C SER A 174 -4.33 -7.59 2.92
N LEU A 175 -4.80 -8.85 2.91
CA LEU A 175 -4.40 -9.85 3.90
C LEU A 175 -2.92 -10.23 3.75
N VAL A 176 -2.42 -10.32 2.51
CA VAL A 176 -1.00 -10.63 2.25
C VAL A 176 -0.10 -9.48 2.70
N SER A 177 -0.38 -8.27 2.21
CA SER A 177 0.38 -7.08 2.59
C SER A 177 0.27 -6.78 4.10
N GLY A 178 -0.94 -6.81 4.67
CA GLY A 178 -1.19 -6.58 6.08
C GLY A 178 -0.54 -7.63 6.97
N GLY A 179 -0.59 -8.92 6.58
CA GLY A 179 0.04 -10.00 7.31
C GLY A 179 1.56 -9.84 7.41
N VAL A 180 2.22 -9.48 6.30
CA VAL A 180 3.67 -9.22 6.30
C VAL A 180 4.03 -7.98 7.10
N MET A 181 3.26 -6.89 6.99
CA MET A 181 3.50 -5.70 7.80
C MET A 181 3.32 -5.98 9.29
N TRP A 182 2.29 -6.75 9.66
CA TRP A 182 2.11 -7.20 11.02
C TRP A 182 3.30 -8.01 11.53
N TRP A 183 3.76 -8.97 10.73
CA TRP A 183 4.93 -9.77 11.08
C TRP A 183 6.18 -8.90 11.27
N LEU A 184 6.41 -7.92 10.40
CA LEU A 184 7.53 -6.96 10.52
C LEU A 184 7.46 -6.14 11.81
N MET A 185 6.27 -5.73 12.24
CA MET A 185 6.09 -5.00 13.51
C MET A 185 6.38 -5.84 14.75
N HIS A 186 6.41 -7.17 14.63
CA HIS A 186 6.73 -8.10 15.73
C HIS A 186 8.20 -8.53 15.74
N GLN A 187 8.96 -8.18 14.70
CA GLN A 187 10.39 -8.46 14.69
C GLN A 187 11.13 -7.60 15.72
N PRO A 188 12.14 -8.16 16.41
CA PRO A 188 12.99 -7.38 17.29
C PRO A 188 13.73 -6.32 16.47
N LEU A 189 13.52 -5.05 16.81
CA LEU A 189 14.17 -3.94 16.12
C LEU A 189 15.69 -4.06 16.29
N THR A 190 16.42 -4.09 15.19
CA THR A 190 17.87 -3.96 15.24
C THR A 190 18.20 -2.58 15.81
N LYS A 191 18.92 -2.53 16.93
CA LYS A 191 19.40 -1.25 17.49
C LYS A 191 20.18 -0.53 16.39
N ALA A 192 19.75 0.68 16.04
CA ALA A 192 20.48 1.54 15.12
C ALA A 192 21.94 1.61 15.60
N LYS A 193 22.89 1.21 14.75
CA LYS A 193 24.31 1.43 15.03
C LYS A 193 24.46 2.93 15.22
N LYS A 194 24.83 3.37 16.43
CA LYS A 194 25.28 4.75 16.63
C LYS A 194 26.44 4.93 15.67
N VAL A 195 26.24 5.73 14.62
CA VAL A 195 27.33 6.25 13.82
C VAL A 195 28.20 7.01 14.84
N LYS A 196 29.39 6.50 15.13
CA LYS A 196 30.39 7.28 15.85
C LYS A 196 30.62 8.50 14.97
N ALA A 197 30.26 9.68 15.47
CA ALA A 197 30.72 10.91 14.86
C ALA A 197 32.25 10.83 14.79
N ALA A 198 32.77 10.87 13.57
CA ALA A 198 34.19 11.02 13.29
C ALA A 198 34.57 12.49 13.45
#